data_AF-A0AAP2ZJ53-F1
#
_entry.id   AF-A0AAP2ZJ53-F1
#
_cell.length_a   1.000
_cell.length_b   1.000
_cell.length_c   1.000
_cell.angle_alpha   90.00
_cell.angle_beta   90.00
_cell.angle_gamma   90.00
#
_symmetry.space_group_name_H-M   'P 1'
#
loop_
_entity.id
_entity.type
_entity.pdbx_description
1 polymer ?
#
loop_
_entity_poly.entity_id
_entity_poly.type
_entity_poly.pdbx_seq_one_letter_code
_entity_poly.pdbx_strand_id
1 'polypeptide(L)'
;MSEQSFFNANKGSETFNGSVATSFVSQKRFYDDANFPKGFKRSGDFTNKEAELLELHGHAMKNLAEGKTLPCTSDEAQFVEVAKGNIAPSSLLEQIWVKYRRLAMGKPFYAVVGTVHLPATKPEIEIEAEAVFDIEDDVQDEPEPEDKE
;
A
#
# COMPACT_ATOMS: atom_id res chain seq x y z
N MET A 1 -37.14 1.77 45.15
CA MET A 1 -36.13 1.06 44.36
C MET A 1 -36.31 1.48 42.91
N SER A 2 -35.53 2.44 42.45
CA SER A 2 -35.49 2.80 41.03
C SER A 2 -34.03 3.06 40.69
N GLU A 3 -33.53 2.19 39.82
CA GLU A 3 -32.13 2.11 39.41
C GLU A 3 -31.71 3.43 38.75
N GLN A 4 -30.75 4.11 39.37
CA GLN A 4 -30.06 5.23 38.76
C GLN A 4 -29.02 4.67 37.78
N SER A 5 -29.30 4.92 36.51
CA SER A 5 -28.47 4.63 35.35
C SER A 5 -27.06 5.21 35.47
N PHE A 6 -26.04 4.34 35.43
CA PHE A 6 -24.64 4.74 35.26
C PHE A 6 -24.37 5.02 33.77
N PHE A 7 -24.31 6.29 33.39
CA PHE A 7 -23.73 6.68 32.11
C PHE A 7 -22.22 6.51 32.18
N ASN A 8 -21.69 5.51 31.47
CA ASN A 8 -20.25 5.29 31.33
C ASN A 8 -19.67 6.33 30.35
N ALA A 9 -19.23 7.47 30.89
CA ALA A 9 -18.57 8.54 30.14
C ALA A 9 -17.10 8.16 29.86
N ASN A 10 -16.87 7.36 28.82
CA ASN A 10 -15.52 7.14 28.32
C ASN A 10 -15.10 8.34 27.45
N LYS A 11 -14.73 9.46 28.10
CA LYS A 11 -14.05 10.60 27.46
C LYS A 11 -12.55 10.51 27.71
N GLY A 12 -11.91 9.51 27.12
CA GLY A 12 -10.47 9.48 26.92
C GLY A 12 -10.12 10.11 25.56
N SER A 13 -10.17 11.43 25.45
CA SER A 13 -9.59 12.15 24.31
C SER A 13 -8.34 12.89 24.77
N GLU A 14 -7.28 12.15 25.10
CA GLU A 14 -5.94 12.72 25.19
C GLU A 14 -5.38 12.85 23.77
N THR A 15 -5.60 14.02 23.18
CA THR A 15 -4.90 14.48 21.98
C THR A 15 -3.49 14.89 22.39
N PHE A 16 -2.54 13.95 22.42
CA PHE A 16 -1.12 14.30 22.44
C PHE A 16 -0.65 14.52 21.00
N ASN A 17 -0.97 15.70 20.45
CA ASN A 17 -0.50 16.15 19.15
C ASN A 17 0.96 16.61 19.27
N GLY A 18 1.88 15.64 19.31
CA GLY A 18 3.31 15.88 19.16
C GLY A 18 3.70 15.95 17.68
N SER A 19 3.52 17.11 17.04
CA SER A 19 4.30 17.61 15.89
C SER A 19 4.64 16.64 14.73
N VAL A 20 3.80 15.68 14.39
CA VAL A 20 3.99 14.85 13.18
C VAL A 20 2.71 14.90 12.34
N ALA A 21 2.78 15.70 11.27
CA ALA A 21 1.83 15.83 10.16
C ALA A 21 0.37 16.23 10.51
N THR A 22 0.05 17.50 10.25
CA THR A 22 -1.32 18.01 10.15
C THR A 22 -2.14 17.39 9.01
N SER A 23 -1.49 16.62 8.12
CA SER A 23 -2.10 16.09 6.90
C SER A 23 -2.95 14.83 7.11
N PHE A 24 -2.76 14.06 8.18
CA PHE A 24 -3.47 12.79 8.41
C PHE A 24 -4.25 12.76 9.71
N VAL A 25 -5.20 13.66 9.91
CA VAL A 25 -5.95 13.69 11.18
C VAL A 25 -7.09 12.68 11.17
N SER A 26 -7.13 11.78 12.15
CA SER A 26 -8.26 10.89 12.41
C SER A 26 -8.86 11.17 13.78
N GLN A 27 -10.19 11.10 13.89
CA GLN A 27 -10.89 11.21 15.17
C GLN A 27 -10.81 9.91 16.00
N LYS A 28 -10.58 8.77 15.36
CA LYS A 28 -10.57 7.45 16.00
C LYS A 28 -9.21 6.77 15.83
N ARG A 29 -8.79 6.07 16.88
CA ARG A 29 -7.64 5.17 16.83
C ARG A 29 -7.94 3.96 15.92
N PHE A 30 -6.97 3.62 15.08
CA PHE A 30 -7.04 2.47 14.18
C PHE A 30 -6.59 1.20 14.90
N TYR A 31 -7.41 0.15 14.79
CA TYR A 31 -7.11 -1.19 15.30
C TYR A 31 -7.46 -2.20 14.21
N ASP A 32 -6.59 -3.20 14.04
CA ASP A 32 -6.80 -4.31 13.12
C ASP A 32 -6.69 -5.63 13.89
N ASP A 33 -7.76 -5.96 14.60
CA ASP A 33 -7.82 -7.15 15.45
C ASP A 33 -7.80 -8.46 14.63
N ALA A 34 -8.07 -8.39 13.31
CA ALA A 34 -8.04 -9.55 12.43
C ALA A 34 -6.60 -10.02 12.16
N ASN A 35 -5.71 -9.08 11.84
CA ASN A 35 -4.30 -9.37 11.59
C ASN A 35 -3.45 -9.29 12.86
N PHE A 36 -3.83 -8.41 13.79
CA PHE A 36 -3.10 -8.09 15.01
C PHE A 36 -4.01 -8.19 16.24
N PRO A 37 -4.43 -9.41 16.65
CA PRO A 37 -5.37 -9.60 17.77
C PRO A 37 -4.84 -9.09 19.13
N LYS A 38 -3.52 -8.89 19.24
CA LYS A 38 -2.87 -8.33 20.44
C LYS A 38 -2.56 -6.84 20.31
N GLY A 39 -2.87 -6.22 19.17
CA GLY A 39 -2.53 -4.84 18.83
C GLY A 39 -1.09 -4.67 18.30
N PHE A 40 -0.85 -3.52 17.64
CA PHE A 40 0.43 -3.23 16.96
C PHE A 40 1.62 -3.19 17.93
N LYS A 41 1.45 -2.59 19.11
CA LYS A 41 2.52 -2.48 20.13
C LYS A 41 3.03 -3.83 20.64
N ARG A 42 2.20 -4.88 20.60
CA ARG A 42 2.55 -6.22 21.11
C ARG A 42 2.86 -7.23 20.00
N SER A 43 2.72 -6.85 18.74
CA SER A 43 3.02 -7.74 17.61
C SER A 43 4.52 -8.04 17.49
N GLY A 44 5.37 -7.10 17.90
CA GLY A 44 6.82 -7.19 17.74
C GLY A 44 7.34 -6.77 16.37
N ASP A 45 6.47 -6.55 15.39
CA ASP A 45 6.83 -6.07 14.05
C ASP A 45 7.01 -4.53 13.96
N PHE A 46 6.42 -3.82 14.91
CA PHE A 46 6.44 -2.37 15.01
C PHE A 46 7.12 -1.92 16.30
N THR A 47 7.90 -0.85 16.21
CA THR A 47 8.36 -0.11 17.38
C THR A 47 7.17 0.62 18.04
N ASN A 48 7.30 0.97 19.31
CA ASN A 48 6.22 1.66 20.04
C ASN A 48 5.80 2.97 19.34
N LYS A 49 6.76 3.72 18.79
CA LYS A 49 6.50 4.96 18.03
C LYS A 49 5.75 4.69 16.73
N GLU A 50 6.17 3.68 15.96
CA GLU A 50 5.48 3.31 14.71
C GLU A 50 4.04 2.85 14.99
N ALA A 51 3.85 2.05 16.03
CA ALA A 51 2.53 1.59 16.46
C ALA A 51 1.63 2.76 16.85
N GLU A 52 2.13 3.74 17.59
CA GLU A 52 1.36 4.94 17.96
C GLU A 52 0.95 5.77 16.75
N LEU A 53 1.85 5.94 15.77
CA LEU A 53 1.54 6.63 14.51
C LEU A 53 0.50 5.87 13.69
N LEU A 54 0.61 4.54 13.60
CA LEU A 54 -0.36 3.72 12.88
C LEU A 54 -1.73 3.74 13.58
N GLU A 55 -1.76 3.70 14.91
CA GLU A 55 -2.99 3.86 15.68
C GLU A 55 -3.61 5.25 15.48
N LEU A 56 -2.81 6.32 15.40
CA LEU A 56 -3.33 7.68 15.25
C LEU A 56 -3.80 7.98 13.82
N HIS A 57 -2.99 7.64 12.81
CA HIS A 57 -3.21 8.04 11.42
C HIS A 57 -3.79 6.91 10.55
N GLY A 58 -3.84 5.67 11.04
CA GLY A 58 -4.22 4.49 10.26
C GLY A 58 -5.60 4.56 9.63
N HIS A 59 -6.55 5.23 10.30
CA HIS A 59 -7.91 5.37 9.76
C HIS A 59 -7.96 6.29 8.55
N ALA A 60 -7.20 7.40 8.59
CA ALA A 60 -7.07 8.34 7.48
C ALA A 60 -6.32 7.69 6.30
N MET A 61 -5.18 7.04 6.59
CA MET A 61 -4.39 6.30 5.60
C MET A 61 -5.22 5.20 4.90
N LYS A 62 -6.02 4.44 5.66
CA LYS A 62 -6.91 3.42 5.11
C LYS A 62 -7.97 4.03 4.19
N ASN A 63 -8.62 5.11 4.61
CA ASN A 63 -9.64 5.77 3.80
C ASN A 63 -9.07 6.33 2.49
N LEU A 64 -7.86 6.90 2.53
CA LEU A 64 -7.14 7.37 1.34
C LEU A 64 -6.76 6.20 0.42
N ALA A 65 -6.24 5.10 0.98
CA ALA A 65 -5.87 3.91 0.21
C ALA A 65 -7.08 3.22 -0.44
N GLU A 66 -8.25 3.25 0.23
CA GLU A 66 -9.52 2.74 -0.30
C GLU A 66 -10.22 3.73 -1.26
N GLY A 67 -9.70 4.96 -1.40
CA GLY A 67 -10.31 6.01 -2.23
C GLY A 67 -11.60 6.60 -1.67
N LYS A 68 -11.90 6.38 -0.38
CA LYS A 68 -13.08 6.99 0.30
C LYS A 68 -12.92 8.49 0.52
N THR A 69 -11.68 8.93 0.68
CA THR A 69 -11.31 10.33 0.83
C THR A 69 -10.36 10.72 -0.29
N LEU A 70 -10.56 11.91 -0.86
CA LEU A 70 -9.66 12.45 -1.88
C LEU A 70 -8.42 13.05 -1.21
N PRO A 71 -7.22 12.87 -1.78
CA PRO A 71 -6.02 13.52 -1.27
C PRO A 71 -6.15 15.04 -1.46
N CYS A 72 -5.99 15.80 -0.38
CA CYS A 72 -6.05 17.26 -0.42
C CYS A 72 -4.65 17.87 -0.37
N THR A 73 -3.73 17.19 0.31
CA THR A 73 -2.36 17.64 0.53
C THR A 73 -1.39 16.93 -0.41
N SER A 74 -0.27 17.57 -0.76
CA SER A 74 0.79 16.96 -1.56
C SER A 74 1.32 15.64 -0.95
N ASP A 75 1.40 15.58 0.38
CA ASP A 75 1.84 14.37 1.10
C ASP A 75 0.82 13.22 0.99
N GLU A 76 -0.48 13.54 1.03
CA GLU A 76 -1.54 12.56 0.80
C GLU A 76 -1.55 12.07 -0.65
N ALA A 77 -1.29 12.96 -1.62
CA ALA A 77 -1.21 12.58 -3.03
C ALA A 77 -0.03 11.61 -3.27
N GLN A 78 1.12 11.89 -2.68
CA GLN A 78 2.27 10.98 -2.70
C GLN A 78 1.94 9.65 -2.03
N PHE A 79 1.30 9.69 -0.84
CA PHE A 79 0.87 8.49 -0.14
C PHE A 79 -0.04 7.59 -0.99
N VAL A 80 -0.97 8.17 -1.77
CA VAL A 80 -1.85 7.40 -2.66
C VAL A 80 -1.04 6.66 -3.72
N GLU A 81 -0.03 7.29 -4.32
CA GLU A 81 0.86 6.66 -5.30
C GLU A 81 1.74 5.57 -4.66
N VAL A 82 2.22 5.80 -3.43
CA VAL A 82 2.95 4.79 -2.65
C VAL A 82 2.05 3.61 -2.27
N ALA A 83 0.80 3.87 -1.91
CA ALA A 83 -0.18 2.83 -1.56
C ALA A 83 -0.54 1.97 -2.78
N LYS A 84 -0.49 2.52 -4.00
CA LYS A 84 -0.60 1.75 -5.25
C LYS A 84 0.67 0.96 -5.58
N GLY A 85 1.82 1.40 -5.07
CA GLY A 85 3.13 0.79 -5.32
C GLY A 85 3.91 1.41 -6.48
N ASN A 86 3.49 2.59 -6.95
CA ASN A 86 4.14 3.29 -8.06
C ASN A 86 5.41 4.04 -7.61
N ILE A 87 5.43 4.50 -6.36
CA ILE A 87 6.53 5.28 -5.77
C ILE A 87 7.00 4.58 -4.49
N ALA A 88 8.30 4.70 -4.19
CA ALA A 88 8.87 4.22 -2.94
C ALA A 88 8.47 5.11 -1.74
N PRO A 89 8.20 4.53 -0.55
CA PRO A 89 7.84 5.31 0.63
C PRO A 89 9.01 6.18 1.08
N SER A 90 8.79 7.49 1.14
CA SER A 90 9.79 8.47 1.60
C SER A 90 9.52 8.91 3.04
N SER A 91 8.27 9.00 3.44
CA SER A 91 7.86 9.42 4.78
C SER A 91 7.73 8.23 5.73
N LEU A 92 7.95 8.47 7.03
CA LEU A 92 7.80 7.43 8.06
C LEU A 92 6.38 6.83 8.04
N LEU A 93 5.35 7.65 7.82
CA LEU A 93 3.96 7.17 7.75
C LEU A 93 3.74 6.22 6.57
N GLU A 94 4.28 6.57 5.41
CA GLU A 94 4.24 5.74 4.20
C GLU A 94 4.96 4.41 4.43
N GLN A 95 6.15 4.44 5.05
CA GLN A 95 6.92 3.25 5.36
C GLN A 95 6.16 2.30 6.30
N ILE A 96 5.55 2.85 7.36
CA ILE A 96 4.74 2.08 8.30
C ILE A 96 3.51 1.50 7.61
N TRP A 97 2.86 2.25 6.72
CA TRP A 97 1.70 1.77 5.97
C TRP A 97 2.05 0.61 5.03
N VAL A 98 3.15 0.73 4.28
CA VAL A 98 3.65 -0.34 3.41
C VAL A 98 4.00 -1.59 4.24
N LYS A 99 4.66 -1.40 5.39
CA LYS A 99 4.95 -2.48 6.35
C LYS A 99 3.65 -3.14 6.84
N TYR A 100 2.66 -2.35 7.25
CA TYR A 100 1.36 -2.82 7.69
C TYR A 100 0.65 -3.63 6.60
N ARG A 101 0.56 -3.13 5.36
CA ARG A 101 -0.02 -3.85 4.23
C ARG A 101 0.65 -5.21 4.01
N ARG A 102 1.99 -5.23 4.01
CA ARG A 102 2.75 -6.48 3.84
C ARG A 102 2.43 -7.51 4.93
N LEU A 103 2.32 -7.07 6.18
CA LEU A 103 2.03 -7.97 7.30
C LEU A 103 0.56 -8.42 7.30
N ALA A 104 -0.36 -7.52 6.97
CA ALA A 104 -1.80 -7.79 6.88
C ALA A 104 -2.16 -8.74 5.74
N MET A 105 -1.40 -8.75 4.64
CA MET A 105 -1.57 -9.72 3.55
C MET A 105 -1.11 -11.14 3.93
N GLY A 106 -0.46 -11.31 5.09
CA GLY A 106 0.05 -12.59 5.56
C GLY A 106 1.30 -13.05 4.80
N LYS A 107 1.93 -14.10 5.31
CA LYS A 107 3.04 -14.76 4.61
C LYS A 107 2.45 -15.77 3.61
N PRO A 108 2.97 -15.86 2.37
CA PRO A 108 2.55 -16.91 1.46
C PRO A 108 2.84 -18.28 2.07
N PHE A 109 1.82 -19.14 2.10
CA PHE A 109 1.98 -20.51 2.56
C PHE A 109 2.58 -21.35 1.44
N TYR A 110 3.86 -21.72 1.59
CA TYR A 110 4.50 -22.67 0.69
C TYR A 110 4.21 -24.08 1.18
N ALA A 111 3.18 -24.71 0.59
CA ALA A 111 2.93 -26.13 0.81
C ALA A 111 4.10 -26.91 0.20
N VAL A 112 4.77 -27.74 1.01
CA VAL A 112 5.71 -28.75 0.49
C VAL A 112 4.85 -29.87 -0.12
N VAL A 113 4.50 -29.74 -1.40
CA VAL A 113 3.90 -30.83 -2.17
C VAL A 113 5.00 -31.85 -2.43
N GLY A 114 4.89 -33.03 -1.82
CA GLY A 114 5.75 -34.15 -2.15
C GLY A 114 5.53 -34.55 -3.61
N THR A 115 6.54 -34.38 -4.45
CA THR A 115 6.50 -34.93 -5.80
C THR A 115 6.60 -36.44 -5.69
N VAL A 116 5.47 -37.13 -5.88
CA VAL A 116 5.56 -38.51 -6.37
C VAL A 116 6.30 -38.44 -7.70
N HIS A 117 7.42 -39.15 -7.80
CA HIS A 117 8.26 -39.17 -8.98
C HIS A 117 7.48 -39.82 -10.14
N LEU A 118 6.68 -39.03 -10.83
CA LEU A 118 6.10 -39.44 -12.10
C LEU A 118 7.23 -39.43 -13.14
N PRO A 119 7.43 -40.51 -13.90
CA PRO A 119 8.46 -40.56 -14.92
C PRO A 119 8.19 -39.44 -15.93
N ALA A 120 9.27 -38.72 -16.28
CA ALA A 120 9.24 -37.56 -17.16
C ALA A 120 8.56 -37.89 -18.48
N THR A 121 7.30 -37.49 -18.64
CA THR A 121 6.65 -37.45 -19.94
C THR A 121 6.97 -36.10 -20.54
N LYS A 122 7.90 -36.10 -21.50
CA LYS A 122 8.36 -34.92 -22.25
C LYS A 122 7.15 -34.20 -22.86
N PRO A 123 6.80 -32.97 -22.46
CA PRO A 123 5.82 -32.17 -23.20
C PRO A 123 6.52 -31.62 -24.44
N GLU A 124 6.18 -32.16 -25.60
CA GLU A 124 6.55 -31.60 -26.90
C GLU A 124 5.60 -30.42 -27.14
N ILE A 125 6.11 -29.22 -26.87
CA ILE A 125 5.43 -27.96 -27.16
C ILE A 125 6.12 -27.41 -28.41
N GLU A 126 5.48 -27.59 -29.57
CA GLU A 126 5.83 -26.88 -30.78
C GLU A 126 5.40 -25.42 -30.61
N ILE A 127 6.38 -24.53 -30.54
CA ILE A 127 6.17 -23.08 -30.56
C ILE A 127 6.48 -22.67 -31.99
N GLU A 128 5.44 -22.50 -32.81
CA GLU A 128 5.58 -21.85 -34.12
C GLU A 128 5.92 -20.37 -33.89
N ALA A 129 7.14 -20.01 -34.28
CA ALA A 129 7.66 -18.67 -34.20
C ALA A 129 7.31 -17.86 -35.46
N GLU A 130 7.28 -16.54 -35.27
CA GLU A 130 7.47 -15.49 -36.28
C GLU A 130 6.23 -14.92 -36.98
N ALA A 131 5.49 -14.08 -36.25
CA ALA A 131 4.89 -12.90 -36.85
C ALA A 131 5.98 -11.82 -36.97
N VAL A 132 6.54 -11.69 -38.18
CA VAL A 132 7.35 -10.54 -38.61
C VAL A 132 6.43 -9.33 -38.59
N PHE A 133 6.57 -8.48 -37.58
CA PHE A 133 6.01 -7.13 -37.62
C PHE A 133 7.03 -6.25 -38.35
N ASP A 134 6.81 -6.08 -39.65
CA ASP A 134 7.46 -5.08 -40.49
C ASP A 134 7.15 -3.69 -39.92
N ILE A 135 8.11 -3.13 -39.19
CA ILE A 135 8.15 -1.70 -38.87
C ILE A 135 9.18 -1.11 -39.83
N GLU A 136 8.73 -0.79 -41.03
CA GLU A 136 9.42 0.15 -41.90
C GLU A 136 9.22 1.55 -41.30
N ASP A 137 10.25 2.07 -40.64
CA ASP A 137 10.38 3.50 -40.39
C ASP A 137 11.86 3.85 -40.49
N ASP A 138 12.33 4.10 -41.71
CA ASP A 138 13.61 4.74 -41.95
C ASP A 138 13.48 5.76 -43.09
N VAL A 139 13.42 7.02 -42.66
CA VAL A 139 14.04 8.20 -43.29
C VAL A 139 13.42 8.71 -44.59
N GLN A 140 12.54 9.71 -44.45
CA GLN A 140 12.37 10.77 -45.45
C GLN A 140 13.17 12.00 -44.99
N ASP A 141 14.42 12.10 -45.45
CA ASP A 141 15.19 13.35 -45.45
C ASP A 141 14.96 14.02 -46.82
N GLU A 142 14.13 15.06 -46.85
CA GLU A 142 13.97 15.93 -48.01
C GLU A 142 13.89 17.38 -47.51
N PRO A 143 15.02 18.09 -47.55
CA PRO A 143 14.96 19.52 -47.79
C PRO A 143 15.95 19.97 -48.88
N GLU A 144 15.50 20.02 -50.14
CA GLU A 144 16.04 21.00 -51.10
C GLU A 144 15.06 22.16 -51.31
N PRO A 145 15.53 23.41 -51.12
CA PRO A 145 15.12 24.47 -52.02
C PRO A 145 16.33 25.02 -52.79
N GLU A 146 16.28 24.81 -54.12
CA GLU A 146 17.11 25.48 -55.12
C GLU A 146 17.15 27.00 -54.93
N ASP A 147 18.37 27.54 -54.96
CA ASP A 147 18.65 28.95 -55.13
C ASP A 147 18.05 29.51 -56.43
N LYS A 148 17.32 30.61 -56.32
CA LYS A 148 17.17 31.61 -57.39
C LYS A 148 17.44 32.99 -56.81
N GLU A 149 18.67 33.46 -56.92
CA GLU A 149 19.04 34.64 -57.74
C GLU A 149 20.56 34.72 -57.95
#